data_AF-A0A2V6FBI2-F1
#
_entry.id   AF-A0A2V6FBI2-F1
#
_cell.length_a   1.000
_cell.length_b   1.000
_cell.length_c   1.000
_cell.angle_alpha   90.00
_cell.angle_beta   90.00
_cell.angle_gamma   90.00
#
_symmetry.space_group_name_H-M   'P 1'
#
loop_
_entity.id
_entity.type
_entity.pdbx_description
1 polymer ?
#
loop_
_entity_poly.entity_id
_entity_poly.type
_entity_poly.pdbx_seq_one_letter_code
_entity_poly.pdbx_strand_id
1 'polypeptide(L)' 'MPRCTWAISEPNLTYHDEEWGVPVHDDRKLFEFLILEGAQAGLSWTTILNKRTNYRKAFDGFRAE' A
#
# COMPACT_ATOMS: atom_id res chain seq x y z
N MET A 1 11.08 18.17 -7.55
CA MET A 1 9.77 18.02 -8.23
C MET A 1 8.69 18.17 -7.16
N PRO A 2 7.61 18.95 -7.36
CA PRO A 2 6.52 18.99 -6.38
C PRO A 2 5.88 17.59 -6.28
N ARG A 3 5.42 17.21 -5.08
CA ARG A 3 4.71 15.92 -4.87
C ARG A 3 3.36 15.92 -5.60
N CYS A 4 2.83 14.74 -5.87
CA CYS A 4 1.46 14.61 -6.37
C CYS A 4 0.46 15.23 -5.38
N THR A 5 -0.65 15.75 -5.90
CA THR A 5 -1.65 16.52 -5.13
C THR A 5 -2.35 15.72 -4.03
N TRP A 6 -2.33 14.39 -4.10
CA TRP A 6 -2.93 13.51 -3.10
C TRP A 6 -1.99 13.20 -1.91
N ALA A 7 -0.69 13.44 -2.05
CA ALA A 7 0.32 13.17 -1.02
C ALA A 7 0.41 14.35 -0.05
N ILE A 8 -0.59 14.51 0.84
CA ILE A 8 -0.75 15.68 1.72
C ILE A 8 -0.28 15.41 3.15
N SER A 9 -0.57 14.22 3.69
CA SER A 9 -0.31 13.87 5.10
C SER A 9 0.16 12.43 5.25
N GLU A 10 0.77 12.10 6.38
CA GLU A 10 1.13 10.71 6.67
C GLU A 10 -0.11 9.80 6.80
N PRO A 11 -0.03 8.53 6.36
CA PRO A 11 1.15 7.85 5.80
C PRO A 11 1.38 8.08 4.29
N ASN A 12 0.58 8.92 3.61
CA ASN A 12 0.68 9.09 2.15
C ASN A 12 1.96 9.79 1.69
N LEU A 13 2.56 10.65 2.52
CA LEU A 13 3.81 11.35 2.18
C LEU A 13 4.96 10.37 2.03
N THR A 14 5.21 9.57 3.07
CA THR A 14 6.26 8.53 3.04
C THR A 14 5.95 7.50 1.95
N TYR A 15 4.71 7.02 1.87
CA TYR A 15 4.30 6.07 0.83
C TYR A 15 4.52 6.61 -0.60
N HIS A 16 4.18 7.87 -0.86
CA HIS A 16 4.40 8.52 -2.16
C HIS A 16 5.89 8.56 -2.53
N ASP A 17 6.73 8.99 -1.59
CA ASP A 17 8.13 9.26 -1.85
C ASP A 17 8.97 7.97 -1.97
N GLU A 18 8.59 6.91 -1.26
CA GLU A 18 9.42 5.71 -1.12
C GLU A 18 8.85 4.47 -1.82
N GLU A 19 7.54 4.38 -2.04
CA GLU A 19 6.89 3.16 -2.56
C GLU A 19 6.09 3.40 -3.84
N TRP A 20 5.37 4.52 -3.96
CA TRP A 20 4.47 4.75 -5.07
C TRP A 20 5.22 5.06 -6.37
N GLY A 21 4.92 4.28 -7.42
CA GLY A 21 5.57 4.42 -8.72
C GLY A 21 7.01 3.88 -8.78
N VAL A 22 7.53 3.32 -7.68
CA VAL A 22 8.82 2.62 -7.67
C VAL A 22 8.64 1.22 -8.25
N PRO A 23 9.42 0.80 -9.28
CA PRO A 23 9.31 -0.55 -9.83
C PRO A 23 9.56 -1.63 -8.78
N VAL A 24 8.69 -2.65 -8.76
CA VAL A 24 8.79 -3.81 -7.87
C VAL A 24 8.77 -5.09 -8.72
N HIS A 25 9.70 -6.00 -8.41
CA HIS A 25 9.84 -7.30 -9.08
C HIS A 25 9.69 -8.48 -8.10
N ASP A 26 9.31 -8.21 -6.85
CA ASP A 26 9.02 -9.24 -5.85
C ASP A 26 7.54 -9.63 -5.93
N ASP A 27 7.26 -10.88 -6.28
CA ASP A 27 5.90 -11.39 -6.52
C ASP A 27 5.00 -11.27 -5.29
N ARG A 28 5.56 -11.51 -4.10
CA ARG A 28 4.81 -11.41 -2.84
C ARG A 28 4.38 -9.98 -2.55
N LYS A 29 5.25 -9.00 -2.75
CA LYS A 29 4.95 -7.57 -2.60
C LYS A 29 3.94 -7.11 -3.65
N LEU A 30 4.06 -7.58 -4.90
CA LEU A 30 3.06 -7.31 -5.94
C LEU A 30 1.69 -7.90 -5.56
N PHE A 31 1.64 -9.12 -5.05
CA PHE A 31 0.41 -9.75 -4.56
C PHE A 31 -0.18 -8.99 -3.36
N GLU A 32 0.64 -8.59 -2.38
CA GLU A 32 0.21 -7.73 -1.27
C GLU A 32 -0.49 -6.47 -1.79
N PHE A 33 0.13 -5.73 -2.72
CA PHE A 33 -0.47 -4.52 -3.30
C PHE A 33 -1.77 -4.81 -4.03
N LEU A 34 -1.81 -5.85 -4.87
CA LEU A 34 -3.02 -6.23 -5.61
C LEU A 34 -4.22 -6.46 -4.67
N ILE A 35 -4.01 -7.14 -3.55
CA ILE A 35 -5.07 -7.40 -2.56
C ILE A 35 -5.45 -6.12 -1.81
N LEU A 36 -4.48 -5.30 -1.41
CA LEU A 36 -4.73 -4.05 -0.69
C LEU A 36 -5.49 -3.02 -1.53
N GLU A 37 -5.23 -2.95 -2.84
CA GLU A 37 -5.98 -2.12 -3.78
C GLU A 37 -7.46 -2.56 -3.86
N GLY A 38 -7.72 -3.87 -3.91
CA GLY A 38 -9.10 -4.39 -3.85
C GLY A 38 -9.81 -4.04 -2.54
N ALA A 39 -9.09 -4.09 -1.41
CA ALA A 39 -9.63 -3.72 -0.10
C ALA A 39 -9.99 -2.22 0.02
N GLN A 40 -9.47 -1.37 -0.87
CA GLN A 40 -9.74 0.06 -0.88
C GLN A 40 -11.15 0.43 -1.37
N ALA A 41 -11.93 -0.50 -1.94
CA ALA A 41 -13.25 -0.20 -2.50
C ALA A 41 -14.16 0.55 -1.49
N GLY A 42 -14.50 1.80 -1.80
CA GLY A 42 -15.32 2.68 -0.95
C GLY A 42 -14.59 3.34 0.22
N LEU A 43 -13.27 3.21 0.31
CA LEU A 43 -12.43 3.76 1.38
C LEU A 43 -11.31 4.65 0.81
N SER A 44 -10.62 5.38 1.70
CA SER A 44 -9.41 6.11 1.35
C SER A 44 -8.18 5.18 1.38
N TRP A 45 -7.17 5.46 0.56
CA TRP A 45 -5.89 4.72 0.62
C TRP A 45 -5.19 4.89 1.98
N THR A 46 -5.32 6.05 2.62
CA THR A 46 -4.87 6.28 4.01
C THR A 46 -5.44 5.24 4.97
N THR A 47 -6.72 4.87 4.82
CA THR A 47 -7.34 3.82 5.64
C THR A 47 -6.63 2.48 5.46
N ILE A 48 -6.25 2.14 4.23
CA ILE A 48 -5.55 0.90 3.90
C ILE A 48 -4.12 0.92 4.41
N LEU A 49 -3.36 1.98 4.16
CA LEU A 49 -1.98 2.13 4.64
C LEU A 49 -1.90 2.04 6.17
N ASN A 50 -2.81 2.70 6.90
CA ASN A 50 -2.88 2.61 8.36
C ASN A 50 -3.18 1.18 8.87
N LYS A 51 -3.86 0.36 8.08
CA LYS A 51 -4.19 -1.04 8.41
C LYS A 51 -3.20 -2.04 7.81
N ARG A 52 -2.25 -1.64 6.98
CA ARG A 52 -1.36 -2.53 6.20
C ARG A 52 -0.62 -3.54 7.07
N THR A 53 -0.09 -3.13 8.22
CA THR A 53 0.55 -4.05 9.18
C THR A 53 -0.42 -5.09 9.74
N ASN A 54 -1.69 -4.73 9.94
CA ASN A 54 -2.71 -5.66 10.40
C ASN A 54 -3.13 -6.62 9.29
N TYR A 55 -3.25 -6.14 8.05
CA TYR A 55 -3.44 -7.00 6.87
C TYR A 55 -2.32 -8.02 6.74
N ARG A 56 -1.05 -7.58 6.83
CA ARG A 56 0.10 -8.50 6.83
C ARG A 56 -0.03 -9.57 7.91
N LYS A 57 -0.44 -9.22 9.13
CA LYS A 57 -0.65 -10.23 10.19
C LYS A 57 -1.81 -11.18 9.89
N ALA A 58 -2.93 -10.66 9.39
CA ALA A 58 -4.14 -11.43 9.13
C ALA A 58 -4.00 -12.40 7.94
N PHE A 59 -3.17 -12.06 6.96
CA PHE A 59 -2.99 -12.83 5.72
C PHE A 59 -1.66 -13.58 5.66
N ASP A 60 -1.08 -13.99 6.80
CA ASP A 60 0.23 -14.66 6.90
C ASP A 60 1.35 -13.97 6.09
N GLY A 61 1.37 -12.65 6.19
CA GLY A 61 2.25 -11.77 5.44
C GLY A 61 2.08 -11.86 3.93
N PHE A 62 0.91 -12.25 3.43
CA PHE A 62 0.65 -12.46 1.99
C PHE A 62 1.48 -13.58 1.36
N ARG A 63 1.81 -14.63 2.11
CA ARG A 63 2.31 -15.89 1.52
C ARG A 63 1.13 -16.60 0.85
N ALA A 64 1.27 -16.93 -0.43
CA ALA A 64 0.21 -17.58 -1.20
C ALA A 64 0.21 -19.12 -1.07
N GLU A 65 1.21 -19.68 -0.37
CA GLU A 65 1.41 -21.12 -0.13
C GLU A 65 0.73 -21.60 1.15
#